data_AF-A0A5S9MH63-F1
#
_entry.id   AF-A0A5S9MH63-F1
#
_cell.length_a   1.000
_cell.length_b   1.000
_cell.length_c   1.000
_cell.angle_alpha   90.00
_cell.angle_beta   90.00
_cell.angle_gamma   90.00
#
_symmetry.space_group_name_H-M   'P 1'
#
loop_
_entity.id
_entity.type
_entity.pdbx_description
1 polymer ?
#
loop_
_entity_poly.entity_id
_entity_poly.type
_entity_poly.pdbx_seq_one_letter_code
_entity_poly.pdbx_strand_id
1 'polypeptide(L)'
;MSRRRSKKLLKKKSGGKHVFLEEEPKVAAIGAGMDIFQPSGNMVVDIGGGTTDIAVISMGDIVTASSIKMAGDKFDLEILNYIKKRVQAVDR
;
A
#
# COMPACT_ATOMS: atom_id res chain seq x y z
N MET A 1 -1.99 -16.98 -6.27
CA MET A 1 -1.08 -17.15 -5.12
C MET A 1 -1.29 -16.03 -4.13
N SER A 2 -1.32 -16.29 -2.81
CA SER A 2 -1.37 -15.22 -1.79
C SER A 2 -0.09 -14.36 -1.83
N ARG A 3 -0.21 -13.01 -1.74
CA ARG A 3 0.94 -12.05 -1.73
C ARG A 3 2.01 -12.45 -0.71
N ARG A 4 1.60 -12.93 0.48
CA ARG A 4 2.51 -13.45 1.52
C ARG A 4 3.30 -14.68 1.07
N ARG A 5 2.71 -15.57 0.24
CA ARG A 5 3.44 -16.71 -0.34
C ARG A 5 4.46 -16.25 -1.39
N SER A 6 4.13 -15.29 -2.25
CA SER A 6 5.10 -14.72 -3.19
C SER A 6 6.28 -14.06 -2.47
N LYS A 7 6.03 -13.20 -1.47
CA LYS A 7 7.09 -12.55 -0.67
C LYS A 7 7.98 -13.61 0.04
N LYS A 8 7.39 -14.68 0.59
CA LYS A 8 8.16 -15.81 1.18
C LYS A 8 8.99 -16.59 0.17
N LEU A 9 8.48 -16.79 -1.05
CA LEU A 9 9.21 -17.49 -2.12
C LEU A 9 10.41 -16.67 -2.60
N LEU A 10 10.25 -15.35 -2.74
CA LEU A 10 11.34 -14.44 -3.09
C LEU A 10 12.45 -14.46 -2.03
N LYS A 11 12.07 -14.40 -0.75
CA LYS A 11 12.99 -14.54 0.38
C LYS A 11 13.81 -15.84 0.34
N LYS A 12 13.20 -16.97 -0.04
CA LYS A 12 13.92 -18.25 -0.15
C LYS A 12 14.89 -18.29 -1.35
N LYS A 13 14.60 -17.53 -2.40
CA LYS A 13 15.40 -17.50 -3.64
C LYS A 13 16.51 -16.46 -3.61
N SER A 14 16.46 -15.46 -2.73
CA SER A 14 17.34 -14.29 -2.78
C SER A 14 18.78 -14.50 -2.29
N GLY A 15 19.20 -15.73 -1.97
CA GLY A 15 20.59 -16.07 -1.60
C GLY A 15 21.14 -15.41 -0.32
N GLY A 16 20.39 -14.48 0.28
CA GLY A 16 20.75 -13.79 1.52
C GLY A 16 20.67 -14.72 2.72
N LYS A 17 21.74 -14.77 3.51
CA LYS A 17 21.82 -15.62 4.73
C LYS A 17 20.76 -15.23 5.78
N HIS A 18 20.38 -13.96 5.83
CA HIS A 18 19.33 -13.44 6.72
C HIS A 18 18.43 -12.47 5.96
N VAL A 19 17.17 -12.84 5.80
CA VAL A 19 16.14 -11.99 5.20
C VAL A 19 15.01 -11.91 6.20
N PHE A 20 14.38 -10.74 6.36
CA PHE A 20 13.22 -10.53 7.22
C PHE A 20 12.09 -9.94 6.38
N LEU A 21 10.85 -10.32 6.69
CA LEU A 21 9.68 -9.75 6.03
C LEU A 21 8.97 -8.92 7.09
N GLU A 22 8.86 -7.64 6.83
CA GLU A 22 8.06 -6.72 7.63
C GLU A 22 6.82 -6.29 6.85
N GLU A 23 5.81 -5.86 7.59
CA GLU A 23 4.59 -5.31 7.00
C GLU A 23 4.87 -3.91 6.46
N GLU A 24 4.44 -3.68 5.23
CA GLU A 24 4.62 -2.45 4.47
C GLU A 24 4.20 -1.18 5.25
N PRO A 25 3.00 -1.11 5.89
CA PRO A 25 2.61 0.08 6.65
C PRO A 25 3.51 0.37 7.86
N LYS A 26 4.12 -0.66 8.49
CA LYS A 26 5.09 -0.43 9.57
C LYS A 26 6.37 0.21 9.06
N VAL A 27 6.88 -0.28 7.94
CA VAL A 27 8.08 0.28 7.30
C VAL A 27 7.82 1.71 6.81
N ALA A 28 6.65 1.96 6.24
CA ALA A 28 6.22 3.30 5.82
C ALA A 28 6.15 4.28 7.01
N ALA A 29 5.56 3.86 8.13
CA ALA A 29 5.48 4.69 9.34
C ALA A 29 6.87 5.06 9.89
N ILE A 30 7.77 4.08 9.99
CA ILE A 30 9.15 4.29 10.42
C ILE A 30 9.87 5.23 9.44
N GLY A 31 9.72 5.00 8.13
CA GLY A 31 10.29 5.85 7.09
C GLY A 31 9.77 7.29 7.12
N ALA A 32 8.54 7.50 7.59
CA ALA A 32 7.94 8.81 7.80
C ALA A 32 8.31 9.46 9.15
N GLY A 33 9.15 8.81 9.97
CA GLY A 33 9.57 9.34 11.28
C GLY A 33 8.51 9.23 12.38
N MET A 34 7.50 8.38 12.22
CA MET A 34 6.47 8.18 13.23
C MET A 34 7.00 7.30 14.36
N ASP A 35 6.76 7.71 15.62
CA ASP A 35 7.06 6.88 16.79
C ASP A 35 5.94 5.85 17.03
N ILE A 36 5.99 4.76 16.26
CA ILE A 36 4.99 3.69 16.31
C ILE A 36 5.13 2.75 17.50
N PHE A 37 6.18 2.89 18.32
CA PHE A 37 6.45 2.00 19.46
C PHE A 37 5.82 2.49 20.77
N GLN A 38 5.28 3.71 20.79
CA GLN A 38 4.50 4.23 21.92
C GLN A 38 3.10 3.62 21.98
N PRO A 39 2.43 3.66 23.14
CA PRO A 39 1.02 3.30 23.29
C PRO A 39 0.09 4.38 22.72
N SER A 40 0.39 4.85 21.51
CA SER A 40 -0.40 5.82 20.73
C SER A 40 -0.78 5.22 19.38
N GLY A 41 -2.01 5.51 18.94
CA GLY A 41 -2.50 5.04 17.65
C GLY A 41 -1.95 5.88 16.51
N ASN A 42 -1.23 5.24 15.60
CA ASN A 42 -0.66 5.82 14.39
C ASN A 42 -1.34 5.22 13.17
N MET A 43 -2.11 6.02 12.42
CA MET A 43 -2.74 5.54 11.18
C MET A 43 -1.86 5.84 9.97
N VAL A 44 -1.62 4.82 9.15
CA VAL A 44 -0.92 4.91 7.87
C VAL A 44 -1.91 4.61 6.75
N VAL A 45 -1.90 5.45 5.72
CA VAL A 45 -2.64 5.25 4.47
C VAL A 45 -1.63 5.25 3.34
N ASP A 46 -1.38 4.07 2.76
CA ASP A 46 -0.47 3.86 1.65
C ASP A 46 -1.26 3.67 0.36
N ILE A 47 -1.09 4.59 -0.59
CA ILE A 47 -1.79 4.58 -1.88
C ILE A 47 -0.79 4.13 -2.95
N GLY A 48 -0.85 2.85 -3.31
CA GLY A 48 0.01 2.28 -4.35
C GLY A 48 -0.60 2.39 -5.75
N GLY A 49 -0.09 1.56 -6.67
CA GLY A 49 -0.66 1.45 -8.03
C GLY A 49 -2.02 0.74 -8.04
N GLY A 50 -2.13 -0.43 -7.39
CA GLY A 50 -3.34 -1.26 -7.46
C GLY A 50 -4.20 -1.30 -6.19
N THR A 51 -3.63 -0.98 -5.04
CA THR A 51 -4.33 -0.99 -3.74
C THR A 51 -4.01 0.25 -2.93
N THR A 52 -5.01 0.68 -2.16
CA THR A 52 -4.79 1.54 -1.00
C THR A 52 -4.85 0.66 0.24
N ASP A 53 -3.76 0.62 0.98
CA ASP A 53 -3.59 -0.17 2.20
C ASP A 53 -3.62 0.77 3.41
N ILE A 54 -4.47 0.46 4.39
CA ILE A 54 -4.73 1.29 5.57
C ILE A 54 -4.42 0.46 6.81
N ALA A 55 -3.64 1.00 7.74
CA ALA A 55 -3.33 0.32 8.99
C ALA A 55 -3.29 1.30 10.17
N VAL A 56 -3.74 0.86 11.33
CA VAL A 56 -3.54 1.53 12.61
C VAL A 56 -2.50 0.74 13.40
N ILE A 57 -1.46 1.42 13.85
CA ILE A 57 -0.29 0.86 14.51
C ILE A 57 -0.21 1.43 15.93
N SER A 58 0.07 0.60 16.93
CA SER A 58 0.37 1.02 18.30
C SER A 58 1.31 0.00 18.93
N MET A 59 2.24 0.47 19.76
CA MET A 59 3.23 -0.39 20.44
C MET A 59 3.99 -1.32 19.48
N GLY A 60 4.28 -0.85 18.27
CA GLY A 60 5.02 -1.56 17.23
C GLY A 60 4.21 -2.58 16.43
N ASP A 61 2.94 -2.78 16.76
CA ASP A 61 2.07 -3.78 16.13
C ASP A 61 0.87 -3.15 15.41
N ILE A 62 0.41 -3.85 14.36
CA ILE A 62 -0.79 -3.46 13.62
C ILE A 62 -2.01 -3.90 14.43
N VAL A 63 -2.74 -2.92 14.96
CA VAL A 63 -3.98 -3.15 15.73
C VAL A 63 -5.12 -3.53 14.78
N THR A 64 -5.23 -2.84 13.65
CA THR A 64 -6.21 -3.13 12.60
C THR A 64 -5.70 -2.69 11.24
N ALA A 65 -6.15 -3.36 10.19
CA ALA A 65 -5.81 -3.02 8.82
C ALA A 65 -6.94 -3.34 7.84
N SER A 66 -6.97 -2.59 6.74
CA SER A 66 -7.87 -2.79 5.60
C SER A 66 -7.13 -2.53 4.29
N SER A 67 -7.62 -3.10 3.21
CA SER A 67 -7.06 -2.92 1.87
C SER A 67 -8.20 -2.79 0.88
N ILE A 68 -8.16 -1.77 0.03
CA ILE A 68 -9.15 -1.54 -1.02
C ILE A 68 -8.48 -1.48 -2.39
N LYS A 69 -9.17 -1.97 -3.42
CA LYS A 69 -8.71 -1.97 -4.82
C LYS A 69 -9.03 -0.66 -5.55
N MET A 70 -8.69 0.45 -4.90
CA MET A 70 -8.86 1.82 -5.38
C MET A 70 -7.55 2.55 -5.15
N ALA A 71 -6.81 2.82 -6.22
CA ALA A 71 -5.48 3.41 -6.17
C ALA A 71 -5.07 3.94 -7.56
N GLY A 72 -3.78 4.13 -7.82
CA GLY A 72 -3.24 4.72 -9.06
C GLY A 72 -3.87 4.22 -10.36
N ASP A 73 -3.92 2.90 -10.60
CA ASP A 73 -4.45 2.30 -11.83
C ASP A 73 -5.92 2.71 -12.08
N LYS A 74 -6.70 2.88 -11.01
CA LYS A 74 -8.09 3.35 -11.09
C LYS A 74 -8.15 4.84 -11.36
N PHE A 75 -7.27 5.62 -10.76
CA PHE A 75 -7.20 7.06 -11.01
C PHE A 75 -6.83 7.34 -12.47
N ASP A 76 -5.83 6.65 -13.00
CA ASP A 76 -5.40 6.76 -14.40
C ASP A 76 -6.55 6.46 -15.36
N LEU A 77 -7.29 5.37 -15.10
CA LEU A 77 -8.44 4.99 -15.91
C LEU A 77 -9.55 6.05 -15.87
N GLU A 78 -9.88 6.58 -14.70
CA GLU A 78 -10.90 7.61 -14.55
C GLU A 78 -10.49 8.93 -15.21
N ILE A 79 -9.23 9.34 -15.10
CA ILE A 79 -8.68 10.52 -15.79
C ILE A 79 -8.79 10.33 -17.31
N LEU A 80 -8.37 9.17 -17.82
CA LEU A 80 -8.47 8.85 -19.24
C LEU A 80 -9.93 8.89 -19.74
N ASN A 81 -10.85 8.29 -18.98
CA ASN A 81 -12.27 8.27 -19.31
C ASN A 81 -12.89 9.67 -19.30
N TYR A 82 -12.52 10.50 -18.33
CA TYR A 82 -12.97 11.89 -18.24
C TYR A 82 -12.52 12.69 -19.48
N ILE A 83 -11.24 12.60 -19.85
CA ILE A 83 -10.69 13.30 -21.02
C ILE A 83 -11.40 12.85 -22.30
N LYS A 84 -11.58 11.53 -22.51
CA LYS A 84 -12.27 10.99 -23.69
C LYS A 84 -13.70 11.53 -23.83
N LYS A 85 -14.47 11.55 -22.73
CA LYS A 85 -15.84 12.09 -22.72
C LYS A 85 -15.86 13.58 -23.06
N ARG A 86 -14.91 14.34 -22.51
CA ARG A 86 -14.83 15.79 -22.74
C ARG A 86 -14.49 16.12 -24.19
N VAL A 87 -13.52 15.43 -24.78
CA VAL A 87 -13.12 15.66 -26.19
C VAL A 87 -14.27 15.30 -27.14
N GLN A 88 -14.93 14.15 -26.94
CA GLN A 88 -16.08 13.75 -27.76
C GLN A 88 -17.28 14.70 -27.67
N ALA A 89 -17.39 15.47 -26.58
CA ALA A 89 -18.45 16.47 -26.40
C ALA A 89 -18.13 17.82 -27.05
N VAL A 90 -16.86 18.10 -27.36
CA VAL A 90 -16.43 19.33 -28.05
C VAL A 90 -16.51 19.18 -29.57
N ASP A 91 -16.38 17.96 -30.09
CA ASP A 91 -16.54 17.65 -31.52
C ASP A 91 -18.01 17.45 -31.96
N ARG A 92 -18.99 17.80 -31.12
CA ARG A 92 -20.43 17.82 -31.41
C ARG A 92 -20.97 19.24 -31.33
#